data_AF-A0A7T3RE94-F1
#
_entry.id   AF-A0A7T3RE94-F1
#
_cell.length_a   1.000
_cell.length_b   1.000
_cell.length_c   1.000
_cell.angle_alpha   90.00
_cell.angle_beta   90.00
_cell.angle_gamma   90.00
#
_symmetry.space_group_name_H-M   'P 1'
#
loop_
_entity.id
_entity.type
_entity.pdbx_description
1 polymer ?
#
loop_
_entity_poly.entity_id
_entity_poly.type
_entity_poly.pdbx_seq_one_letter_code
_entity_poly.pdbx_strand_id
1 'polypeptide(L)'
;MKFEAKFKAEKNKLYTLDGTPVAAEGCRIITARPGAALDLNDGEFAGLCVNWNDAGRDEDSYNEEFLAGLRDQLKELEERHIFVFIIPVAGSNEPGSAEEDAFIASFKHCARRIKDCECVAGFAVPECVNAACFISELSAKHGHYIFFSKSDALLADGGIVRY
;
A
#
# COMPACT_ATOMS: atom_id res chain seq x y z
N MET A 1 12.90 11.08 12.12
CA MET A 1 11.54 10.65 12.52
C MET A 1 11.48 9.14 12.43
N LYS A 2 11.11 8.46 13.52
CA LYS A 2 10.68 7.06 13.49
C LYS A 2 9.19 7.08 13.20
N PHE A 3 8.74 6.38 12.16
CA PHE A 3 7.31 6.19 11.91
C PHE A 3 6.84 5.05 12.81
N GLU A 4 5.82 5.30 13.62
CA GLU A 4 5.28 4.29 14.54
C GLU A 4 4.27 3.42 13.80
N ALA A 5 4.36 2.10 13.99
CA ALA A 5 3.37 1.19 13.45
C ALA A 5 2.03 1.43 14.16
N LYS A 6 0.93 1.53 13.41
CA LYS A 6 -0.44 1.60 13.98
C LYS A 6 -1.16 0.26 14.00
N PHE A 7 -0.65 -0.69 13.24
CA PHE A 7 -1.23 -2.01 13.09
C PHE A 7 -0.17 -3.09 13.32
N LYS A 8 -0.65 -4.29 13.59
CA LYS A 8 0.15 -5.52 13.64
C LYS A 8 -0.58 -6.61 12.86
N ALA A 9 0.20 -7.46 12.21
CA ALA A 9 -0.28 -8.68 11.58
C ALA A 9 -0.09 -9.87 12.53
N GLU A 10 -1.14 -10.67 12.72
CA GLU A 10 -1.06 -11.92 13.46
C GLU A 10 -2.00 -12.96 12.82
N LYS A 11 -1.50 -14.16 12.52
CA LYS A 11 -2.28 -15.27 11.94
C LYS A 11 -3.10 -14.83 10.72
N ASN A 12 -2.45 -14.10 9.81
CA ASN A 12 -3.03 -13.54 8.60
C ASN A 12 -4.17 -12.52 8.80
N LYS A 13 -4.31 -11.96 10.01
CA LYS A 13 -5.31 -10.94 10.34
C LYS A 13 -4.65 -9.64 10.77
N LEU A 14 -5.34 -8.54 10.52
CA LEU A 14 -4.92 -7.21 10.94
C LEU A 14 -5.50 -6.87 12.31
N TYR A 15 -4.68 -6.29 13.17
CA TYR A 15 -5.10 -5.73 14.45
C TYR A 15 -4.52 -4.34 14.61
N THR A 16 -5.26 -3.47 15.29
CA THR A 16 -4.69 -2.26 15.90
C THR A 16 -3.72 -2.63 17.02
N LEU A 17 -2.88 -1.69 17.46
CA LEU A 17 -1.90 -1.96 18.53
C LEU A 17 -2.52 -2.39 19.86
N ASP A 18 -3.73 -1.91 20.18
CA ASP A 18 -4.50 -2.31 21.37
C ASP A 18 -5.12 -3.71 21.28
N GLY A 19 -5.03 -4.36 20.11
CA GLY A 19 -5.51 -5.72 19.87
C GLY A 19 -6.93 -5.80 19.29
N THR A 20 -7.55 -4.70 18.91
CA THR A 20 -8.84 -4.73 18.20
C THR A 20 -8.65 -5.29 16.77
N PRO A 21 -9.44 -6.30 16.35
CA PRO A 21 -9.35 -6.82 14.99
C PRO A 21 -9.88 -5.80 13.97
N VAL A 22 -9.20 -5.71 12.84
CA VAL A 22 -9.58 -4.86 11.70
C VAL A 22 -9.92 -5.76 10.52
N ALA A 23 -11.09 -5.55 9.92
CA ALA A 23 -11.56 -6.34 8.78
C ALA A 23 -10.85 -5.89 7.49
N ALA A 24 -9.70 -6.50 7.20
CA ALA A 24 -9.01 -6.33 5.93
C ALA A 24 -9.63 -7.18 4.81
N GLU A 25 -10.07 -8.40 5.13
CA GLU A 25 -10.71 -9.32 4.17
C GLU A 25 -12.09 -8.81 3.75
N GLY A 26 -12.30 -8.64 2.45
CA GLY A 26 -13.55 -8.14 1.89
C GLY A 26 -13.78 -6.64 2.11
N CYS A 27 -12.73 -5.90 2.49
CA CYS A 27 -12.78 -4.44 2.56
C CYS A 27 -13.08 -3.82 1.19
N ARG A 28 -13.58 -2.58 1.18
CA ARG A 28 -13.80 -1.86 -0.07
C ARG A 28 -12.45 -1.58 -0.73
N ILE A 29 -12.37 -1.85 -2.03
CA ILE A 29 -11.22 -1.52 -2.86
C ILE A 29 -11.62 -0.35 -3.76
N ILE A 30 -10.86 0.73 -3.69
CA ILE A 30 -11.07 1.94 -4.47
C ILE A 30 -9.79 2.32 -5.20
N THR A 31 -9.91 3.12 -6.26
CA THR A 31 -8.73 3.62 -7.00
C THR A 31 -8.37 5.02 -6.54
N ALA A 32 -7.09 5.26 -6.31
CA ALA A 32 -6.56 6.58 -6.01
C ALA A 32 -6.92 7.54 -7.14
N ARG A 33 -7.42 8.72 -6.76
CA ARG A 33 -7.80 9.78 -7.69
C ARG A 33 -7.45 11.12 -7.05
N PRO A 34 -6.17 11.51 -7.07
CA PRO A 34 -5.76 12.81 -6.55
C PRO A 34 -6.65 13.95 -7.06
N GLY A 35 -7.10 14.81 -6.15
CA GLY A 35 -8.01 15.92 -6.46
C GLY A 35 -9.50 15.55 -6.58
N ALA A 36 -9.88 14.28 -6.35
CA ALA A 36 -11.28 13.85 -6.28
C ALA A 36 -11.62 13.26 -4.91
N ALA A 37 -12.83 13.51 -4.44
CA ALA A 37 -13.33 12.93 -3.19
C ALA A 37 -13.46 11.40 -3.32
N LEU A 38 -13.04 10.70 -2.28
CA LEU A 38 -13.23 9.26 -2.15
C LEU A 38 -14.48 8.99 -1.31
N ASP A 39 -15.37 8.15 -1.85
CA ASP A 39 -16.61 7.73 -1.18
C ASP A 39 -16.34 6.62 -0.17
N LEU A 40 -15.67 6.97 0.92
CA LEU A 40 -15.42 6.10 2.09
C LEU A 40 -16.14 6.67 3.31
N ASN A 41 -16.51 5.81 4.25
CA ASN A 41 -17.10 6.24 5.51
C ASN A 41 -16.01 6.57 6.54
N ASP A 42 -16.30 7.48 7.46
CA ASP A 42 -15.36 7.82 8.53
C ASP A 42 -15.05 6.59 9.39
N GLY A 43 -13.78 6.40 9.77
CA GLY A 43 -13.33 5.21 10.50
C GLY A 43 -13.21 3.92 9.67
N GLU A 44 -13.48 3.97 8.36
CA GLU A 44 -13.40 2.78 7.49
C GLU A 44 -11.95 2.32 7.24
N PHE A 45 -11.78 1.02 6.98
CA PHE A 45 -10.54 0.43 6.49
C PHE A 45 -10.73 -0.05 5.03
N ALA A 46 -9.88 0.38 4.11
CA ALA A 46 -10.05 0.12 2.67
C ALA A 46 -8.73 -0.17 1.93
N GLY A 47 -8.82 -0.84 0.78
CA GLY A 47 -7.72 -0.98 -0.17
C GLY A 47 -7.71 0.19 -1.15
N LEU A 48 -6.54 0.82 -1.35
CA LEU A 48 -6.37 1.93 -2.28
C LEU A 48 -5.45 1.52 -3.45
N CYS A 49 -6.04 1.27 -4.61
CA CYS A 49 -5.30 0.96 -5.83
C CYS A 49 -4.53 2.18 -6.33
N VAL A 50 -3.23 2.00 -6.52
CA VAL A 50 -2.36 2.98 -7.18
C VAL A 50 -1.84 2.34 -8.46
N ASN A 51 -2.15 2.96 -9.60
CA ASN A 51 -1.71 2.47 -10.90
C ASN A 51 -0.23 2.77 -11.08
N TRP A 52 0.53 1.80 -11.59
CA TRP A 52 1.94 1.96 -11.87
C TRP A 52 2.19 3.08 -12.89
N ASN A 53 1.33 3.21 -13.91
CA ASN A 53 1.44 4.31 -14.89
C ASN A 53 1.23 5.69 -14.25
N ASP A 54 0.43 5.77 -13.18
CA ASP A 54 0.17 7.02 -12.47
C ASP A 54 1.28 7.35 -11.47
N ALA A 55 1.93 6.36 -10.86
CA ALA A 55 3.10 6.57 -9.99
C ALA A 55 4.36 6.98 -10.77
N GLY A 56 4.41 6.63 -12.06
CA GLY A 56 5.57 6.77 -12.94
C GLY A 56 6.29 5.44 -13.12
N ARG A 57 6.74 5.13 -14.35
CA ARG A 57 7.28 3.82 -14.72
C ARG A 57 8.81 3.72 -14.63
N ASP A 58 9.49 4.84 -14.58
CA ASP A 58 10.95 4.90 -14.63
C ASP A 58 11.50 5.81 -13.54
N GLU A 59 12.72 5.50 -13.07
CA GLU A 59 13.36 6.24 -11.98
C GLU A 59 13.67 7.70 -12.33
N ASP A 60 13.72 8.02 -13.62
CA ASP A 60 14.04 9.34 -14.16
C ASP A 60 12.78 10.24 -14.30
N SER A 61 11.58 9.67 -14.26
CA SER A 61 10.31 10.32 -14.59
C SER A 61 9.15 9.86 -13.70
N TYR A 62 9.37 9.79 -12.39
CA TYR A 62 8.25 9.63 -11.46
C TYR A 62 7.23 10.75 -11.60
N ASN A 63 5.95 10.42 -11.53
CA ASN A 63 4.88 11.41 -11.62
C ASN A 63 4.69 12.11 -10.26
N GLU A 64 5.54 13.10 -10.02
CA GLU A 64 5.55 13.80 -8.74
C GLU A 64 4.29 14.61 -8.45
N GLU A 65 3.58 15.04 -9.50
CA GLU A 65 2.28 15.70 -9.38
C GLU A 65 1.23 14.73 -8.82
N PHE A 66 1.14 13.53 -9.38
CA PHE A 66 0.26 12.49 -8.87
C PHE A 66 0.63 12.08 -7.45
N LEU A 67 1.92 11.88 -7.14
CA LEU A 67 2.36 11.47 -5.81
C LEU A 67 2.13 12.56 -4.75
N ALA A 68 2.27 13.83 -5.12
CA ALA A 68 1.92 14.95 -4.24
C ALA A 68 0.41 14.97 -3.96
N GLY A 69 -0.42 14.87 -4.99
CA GLY A 69 -1.87 14.84 -4.80
C GLY A 69 -2.38 13.56 -4.11
N LEU A 70 -1.70 12.42 -4.28
CA LEU A 70 -1.96 11.19 -3.52
C LEU A 70 -1.69 11.42 -2.04
N ARG A 71 -0.58 12.09 -1.70
CA ARG A 71 -0.26 12.44 -0.32
C ARG A 71 -1.33 13.35 0.28
N ASP A 72 -1.76 14.38 -0.45
CA ASP A 72 -2.81 15.29 0.01
C ASP A 72 -4.14 14.54 0.22
N GLN A 73 -4.52 13.66 -0.71
CA GLN A 73 -5.69 12.78 -0.58
C GLN A 73 -5.59 11.87 0.65
N LEU A 74 -4.41 11.30 0.94
CA LEU A 74 -4.20 10.50 2.15
C LEU A 74 -4.30 11.35 3.43
N LYS A 75 -3.86 12.61 3.41
CA LYS A 75 -4.02 13.53 4.54
C LYS A 75 -5.48 13.86 4.82
N GLU A 76 -6.32 14.00 3.79
CA GLU A 76 -7.77 14.13 3.98
C GLU A 76 -8.38 12.87 4.62
N LEU A 77 -7.88 11.67 4.29
CA LEU A 77 -8.33 10.43 4.93
C LEU A 77 -7.94 10.36 6.41
N GLU A 78 -6.77 10.86 6.80
CA GLU A 78 -6.34 10.94 8.20
C GLU A 78 -7.29 11.76 9.06
N GLU A 79 -7.72 12.92 8.57
CA GLU A 79 -8.66 13.82 9.27
C GLU A 79 -10.00 13.15 9.54
N ARG A 80 -10.38 12.18 8.70
CA ARG A 80 -11.61 11.39 8.79
C ARG A 80 -11.42 10.05 9.50
N HIS A 81 -10.23 9.81 10.05
CA HIS A 81 -9.84 8.56 10.69
C HIS A 81 -10.00 7.31 9.79
N ILE A 82 -9.89 7.50 8.48
CA ILE A 82 -9.97 6.43 7.49
C ILE A 82 -8.57 5.85 7.31
N PHE A 83 -8.46 4.53 7.30
CA PHE A 83 -7.20 3.82 7.13
C PHE A 83 -7.18 3.04 5.83
N VAL A 84 -6.03 2.99 5.19
CA VAL A 84 -5.87 2.30 3.90
C VAL A 84 -4.59 1.50 3.82
N PHE A 85 -4.57 0.48 2.96
CA PHE A 85 -3.34 -0.11 2.45
C PHE A 85 -3.28 0.11 0.94
N ILE A 86 -2.07 0.32 0.44
CA ILE A 86 -1.85 0.58 -0.98
C ILE A 86 -1.85 -0.74 -1.74
N ILE A 87 -2.61 -0.81 -2.84
CA ILE A 87 -2.61 -1.94 -3.76
C ILE A 87 -1.88 -1.49 -5.03
N PRO A 88 -0.64 -1.93 -5.27
CA PRO A 88 0.04 -1.70 -6.53
C PRO A 88 -0.70 -2.39 -7.68
N VAL A 89 -1.06 -1.62 -8.72
CA VAL A 89 -1.73 -2.16 -9.92
C VAL A 89 -0.88 -1.89 -11.15
N ALA A 90 -0.42 -2.95 -11.84
CA ALA A 90 0.35 -2.83 -13.08
C ALA A 90 -0.45 -2.20 -14.24
N GLY A 91 -1.77 -2.21 -14.15
CA GLY A 91 -2.66 -1.74 -15.21
C GLY A 91 -2.84 -2.79 -16.30
N SER A 92 -3.03 -2.35 -17.54
CA SER A 92 -3.32 -3.26 -18.67
C SER A 92 -2.12 -4.08 -19.15
N ASN A 93 -0.90 -3.72 -18.75
CA ASN A 93 0.33 -4.40 -19.11
C ASN A 93 1.07 -4.78 -17.82
N GLU A 94 1.03 -6.07 -17.45
CA GLU A 94 1.88 -6.57 -16.38
C GLU A 94 3.36 -6.32 -16.73
N PRO A 95 4.21 -5.95 -15.74
CA PRO A 95 5.62 -5.78 -15.99
C PRO A 95 6.21 -7.10 -16.54
N GLY A 96 6.95 -7.01 -17.65
CA GLY A 96 7.82 -8.11 -18.04
C GLY A 96 8.94 -8.32 -17.01
N SER A 97 9.69 -9.42 -17.13
CA SER A 97 10.83 -9.69 -16.23
C SER A 97 11.89 -8.59 -16.19
N ALA A 98 12.02 -7.81 -17.26
CA ALA A 98 12.93 -6.65 -17.33
C ALA A 98 12.36 -5.37 -16.68
N GLU A 99 11.07 -5.35 -16.40
CA GLU A 99 10.34 -4.20 -15.84
C GLU A 99 9.97 -4.41 -14.36
N GLU A 100 10.23 -5.59 -13.81
CA GLU A 100 9.99 -5.94 -12.42
C GLU A 100 10.70 -4.98 -11.47
N ASP A 101 11.99 -4.72 -11.71
CA ASP A 101 12.79 -3.79 -10.90
C ASP A 101 12.23 -2.36 -10.97
N ALA A 102 11.78 -1.93 -12.15
CA ALA A 102 11.19 -0.62 -12.35
C ALA A 102 9.85 -0.48 -11.60
N PHE A 103 9.02 -1.54 -11.61
CA PHE A 103 7.79 -1.61 -10.82
C PHE A 103 8.11 -1.47 -9.32
N ILE A 104 9.04 -2.28 -8.80
CA ILE A 104 9.44 -2.24 -7.38
C ILE A 104 9.99 -0.86 -7.02
N ALA A 105 10.85 -0.28 -7.86
CA ALA A 105 11.41 1.06 -7.66
C ALA A 105 10.31 2.14 -7.60
N SER A 106 9.31 2.05 -8.47
CA SER A 106 8.18 2.98 -8.50
C SER A 106 7.36 2.95 -7.21
N PHE A 107 7.05 1.76 -6.70
CA PHE A 107 6.31 1.64 -5.44
C PHE A 107 7.18 1.90 -4.19
N LYS A 108 8.50 1.69 -4.27
CA LYS A 108 9.45 2.16 -3.27
C LYS A 108 9.51 3.69 -3.21
N HIS A 109 9.47 4.37 -4.35
CA HIS A 109 9.39 5.83 -4.40
C HIS A 109 8.04 6.34 -3.91
N CYS A 110 6.93 5.69 -4.30
CA CYS A 110 5.60 5.97 -3.76
C CYS A 110 5.57 5.85 -2.23
N ALA A 111 6.05 4.73 -1.68
CA ALA A 111 6.20 4.50 -0.25
C ALA A 111 7.01 5.60 0.46
N ARG A 112 8.05 6.12 -0.20
CA ARG A 112 8.86 7.23 0.31
C ARG A 112 8.08 8.56 0.35
N ARG A 113 7.20 8.81 -0.62
CA ARG A 113 6.39 10.04 -0.71
C ARG A 113 5.25 10.08 0.28
N ILE A 114 4.65 8.93 0.59
CA ILE A 114 3.50 8.82 1.51
C ILE A 114 3.89 8.35 2.92
N LYS A 115 5.19 8.23 3.22
CA LYS A 115 5.70 7.68 4.49
C LYS A 115 5.20 8.38 5.75
N ASP A 116 4.81 9.64 5.64
CA ASP A 116 4.32 10.46 6.74
C ASP A 116 2.78 10.46 6.80
N CYS A 117 2.13 9.66 5.96
CA CYS A 117 0.71 9.41 6.00
C CYS A 117 0.40 8.28 6.99
N GLU A 118 0.00 8.64 8.21
CA GLU A 118 -0.35 7.73 9.29
C GLU A 118 -1.58 6.87 9.01
N CYS A 119 -2.42 7.27 8.06
CA CYS A 119 -3.55 6.45 7.60
C CYS A 119 -3.11 5.22 6.79
N VAL A 120 -1.86 5.16 6.33
CA VAL A 120 -1.36 4.07 5.49
C VAL A 120 -0.84 2.92 6.36
N ALA A 121 -1.58 1.81 6.37
CA ALA A 121 -1.21 0.60 7.10
C ALA A 121 -0.09 -0.19 6.42
N GLY A 122 0.05 -0.08 5.10
CA GLY A 122 1.12 -0.72 4.33
C GLY A 122 0.73 -1.03 2.90
N PHE A 123 1.22 -2.14 2.35
CA PHE A 123 1.15 -2.46 0.92
C PHE A 123 0.68 -3.89 0.66
N ALA A 124 -0.17 -4.06 -0.34
CA ALA A 124 -0.39 -5.38 -0.92
C ALA A 124 0.82 -5.82 -1.73
N VAL A 125 1.17 -7.10 -1.60
CA VAL A 125 2.23 -7.73 -2.38
C VAL A 125 1.67 -8.05 -3.76
N PRO A 126 2.20 -7.44 -4.84
CA PRO A 126 1.75 -7.69 -6.19
C PRO A 126 2.13 -9.10 -6.64
N GLU A 127 1.28 -9.76 -7.42
CA GLU A 127 1.53 -11.11 -7.96
C GLU A 127 2.48 -11.10 -9.17
N CYS A 128 2.64 -9.95 -9.83
CA CYS A 128 3.46 -9.77 -11.02
C CYS A 128 4.96 -9.56 -10.73
N VAL A 129 5.37 -9.55 -9.46
CA VAL A 129 6.77 -9.34 -9.05
C VAL A 129 7.19 -10.37 -8.00
N ASN A 130 8.48 -10.52 -7.79
CA ASN A 130 9.02 -11.32 -6.71
C ASN A 130 8.65 -10.72 -5.35
N ALA A 131 7.77 -11.41 -4.64
CA ALA A 131 7.28 -11.00 -3.33
C ALA A 131 8.40 -10.72 -2.31
N ALA A 132 9.44 -11.56 -2.26
CA ALA A 132 10.54 -11.40 -1.30
C ALA A 132 11.36 -10.14 -1.61
N CYS A 133 11.63 -9.87 -2.90
CA CYS A 133 12.30 -8.65 -3.34
C CYS A 133 11.47 -7.41 -2.99
N PHE A 134 10.18 -7.41 -3.33
CA PHE A 134 9.26 -6.31 -3.04
C PHE A 134 9.19 -5.99 -1.54
N ILE A 135 8.97 -7.01 -0.70
CA ILE A 135 8.91 -6.86 0.76
C ILE A 135 10.23 -6.32 1.31
N SER A 136 11.37 -6.86 0.85
CA SER A 136 12.70 -6.44 1.29
C SER A 136 12.96 -4.96 0.97
N GLU A 137 12.70 -4.55 -0.27
CA GLU A 137 12.94 -3.18 -0.73
C GLU A 137 12.10 -2.13 0.01
N LEU A 138 10.82 -2.42 0.28
CA LEU A 138 9.95 -1.54 1.05
C LEU A 138 10.34 -1.54 2.54
N SER A 139 10.60 -2.71 3.11
CA SER A 139 10.91 -2.85 4.55
C SER A 139 12.24 -2.19 4.94
N ALA A 140 13.21 -2.13 4.03
CA ALA A 140 14.53 -1.55 4.26
C ALA A 140 14.48 -0.11 4.80
N LYS A 141 13.48 0.69 4.40
CA LYS A 141 13.28 2.07 4.88
C LYS A 141 11.95 2.28 5.59
N HIS A 142 11.00 1.35 5.44
CA HIS A 142 9.63 1.47 5.93
C HIS A 142 9.16 0.22 6.69
N GLY A 143 9.98 -0.29 7.63
CA GLY A 143 9.69 -1.51 8.39
C GLY A 143 8.47 -1.47 9.33
N HIS A 144 7.68 -0.39 9.32
CA HIS A 144 6.40 -0.30 10.02
C HIS A 144 5.21 -0.73 9.14
N TYR A 145 5.40 -0.84 7.83
CA TYR A 145 4.33 -1.26 6.92
C TYR A 145 3.99 -2.74 7.10
N ILE A 146 2.69 -2.99 7.12
CA ILE A 146 2.12 -4.34 7.06
C ILE A 146 1.97 -4.74 5.59
N PHE A 147 2.25 -6.01 5.29
CA PHE A 147 2.06 -6.55 3.96
C PHE A 147 0.74 -7.32 3.87
N PHE A 148 0.08 -7.18 2.72
CA PHE A 148 -1.22 -7.79 2.45
C PHE A 148 -1.15 -8.70 1.22
N SER A 149 -1.87 -9.83 1.20
CA SER A 149 -1.92 -10.70 0.02
C SER A 149 -3.21 -11.52 -0.04
N LYS A 150 -3.59 -11.91 -1.25
CA LYS A 150 -4.62 -12.92 -1.53
C LYS A 150 -4.04 -14.31 -1.79
N SER A 151 -2.72 -14.41 -1.99
CA SER A 151 -2.04 -15.65 -2.32
C SER A 151 -1.83 -16.52 -1.10
N ASP A 152 -2.40 -17.73 -1.10
CA ASP A 152 -2.21 -18.71 -0.02
C ASP A 152 -0.73 -19.05 0.23
N ALA A 153 0.11 -19.00 -0.81
CA ALA A 153 1.54 -19.25 -0.69
C ALA A 153 2.25 -18.20 0.19
N LEU A 154 1.86 -16.93 0.07
CA LEU A 154 2.41 -15.82 0.86
C LEU A 154 1.84 -15.78 2.28
N LEU A 155 0.64 -16.35 2.48
CA LEU A 155 -0.03 -16.40 3.78
C LEU A 155 0.44 -17.58 4.66
N ALA A 156 1.34 -18.44 4.16
CA ALA A 156 1.78 -19.65 4.86
C ALA A 156 2.44 -19.35 6.22
N ASP A 157 3.21 -18.26 6.30
CA ASP A 157 3.99 -17.90 7.49
C ASP A 157 3.20 -17.08 8.53
N GLY A 158 1.95 -16.71 8.25
CA GLY A 158 1.08 -16.01 9.20
C GLY A 158 1.35 -14.51 9.38
N GLY A 159 2.43 -13.99 8.80
CA GLY A 159 2.88 -12.59 8.94
C GLY A 159 2.36 -11.61 7.90
N ILE A 160 1.70 -12.11 6.84
CA ILE A 160 1.07 -11.30 5.78
C ILE A 160 -0.44 -11.33 6.01
N VAL A 161 -1.10 -10.18 5.91
CA VAL A 161 -2.54 -10.07 6.15
C VAL A 161 -3.34 -10.47 4.92
N ARG A 162 -4.40 -11.26 5.10
CA ARG A 162 -5.37 -11.57 4.05
C ARG A 162 -6.34 -10.39 3.86
N TYR A 163 -6.62 -10.02 2.61
CA TYR A 163 -7.54 -8.93 2.26
C TYR A 163 -8.45 -9.25 1.07
#